data_AF-A0A529SKF8-F1
#
_entry.id   AF-A0A529SKF8-F1
#
_cell.length_a   1.000
_cell.length_b   1.000
_cell.length_c   1.000
_cell.angle_alpha   90.00
_cell.angle_beta   90.00
_cell.angle_gamma   90.00
#
_symmetry.space_group_name_H-M   'P 1'
#
loop_
_entity.id
_entity.type
_entity.pdbx_description
1 polymer ?
#
loop_
_entity_poly.entity_id
_entity_poly.type
_entity_poly.pdbx_seq_one_letter_code
_entity_poly.pdbx_strand_id
1 'polypeptide(L)' 'MRRSDVVIIGAGQAGLALSHCLGRAGIDHAVLERGRIGERWRSQSWRSLRLLTPNWLNALPGSPYK' A
#
# COMPACT_ATOMS: atom_id res chain seq x y z
N MET A 1 -1.17 22.02 12.94
CA MET A 1 -0.44 21.06 12.08
C MET A 1 -0.39 19.72 12.81
N ARG A 2 -0.77 18.61 12.15
CA ARG A 2 -0.56 17.28 12.72
C ARG A 2 0.94 16.96 12.64
N ARG A 3 1.53 16.45 13.72
CA ARG A 3 2.89 15.89 13.73
C ARG A 3 2.80 14.39 13.56
N SER A 4 3.76 13.82 12.83
CA SER A 4 3.98 12.38 12.69
C SER A 4 5.48 12.12 12.63
N ASP A 5 5.91 11.00 13.20
CA ASP A 5 7.33 10.61 13.22
C ASP A 5 7.79 10.15 11.83
N VAL A 6 6.87 9.56 11.07
CA VAL A 6 7.13 9.07 9.70
C VAL A 6 6.08 9.62 8.74
N VAL A 7 6.54 10.05 7.56
CA VAL A 7 5.67 10.37 6.42
C VAL A 7 5.98 9.41 5.29
N ILE A 8 4.97 8.66 4.86
CA ILE A 8 5.05 7.74 3.72
C ILE A 8 4.51 8.46 2.49
N ILE A 9 5.32 8.54 1.44
CA ILE A 9 4.92 9.13 0.16
C ILE A 9 4.50 8.00 -0.79
N GLY A 10 3.21 7.94 -1.08
CA GLY A 10 2.55 6.97 -1.95
C GLY A 10 1.69 5.97 -1.18
N ALA A 11 0.40 5.88 -1.51
CA ALA A 11 -0.55 4.87 -1.01
C ALA A 11 -0.74 3.72 -2.02
N GLY A 12 0.36 3.29 -2.64
CA GLY A 12 0.44 2.04 -3.39
C GLY A 12 0.70 0.83 -2.48
N GLN A 13 0.94 -0.34 -3.06
CA GLN A 13 1.13 -1.58 -2.30
C GLN A 13 2.28 -1.52 -1.29
N ALA A 14 3.39 -0.85 -1.64
CA ALA A 14 4.54 -0.71 -0.74
C ALA A 14 4.23 0.22 0.45
N GLY A 15 3.59 1.37 0.20
CA GLY A 15 3.25 2.32 1.26
C GLY A 15 2.19 1.78 2.22
N LEU A 16 1.21 1.04 1.70
CA LEU A 16 0.19 0.37 2.53
C LEU A 16 0.80 -0.76 3.37
N ALA A 17 1.73 -1.55 2.79
CA ALA A 17 2.45 -2.57 3.55
C ALA A 17 3.28 -1.97 4.69
N LEU A 18 4.00 -0.87 4.42
CA LEU A 18 4.77 -0.18 5.45
C LEU A 18 3.88 0.43 6.52
N SER A 19 2.77 1.07 6.13
CA SER A 19 1.78 1.63 7.06
C SER A 19 1.22 0.56 8.00
N HIS A 20 0.89 -0.63 7.47
CA HIS A 20 0.46 -1.76 8.29
C HIS A 20 1.53 -2.16 9.33
N CYS A 21 2.80 -2.29 8.91
CA CYS A 21 3.89 -2.65 9.81
C CYS A 21 4.15 -1.58 10.89
N LEU A 22 4.14 -0.29 10.52
CA LEU A 22 4.31 0.82 11.47
C LEU A 22 3.15 0.90 12.47
N GLY A 23 1.92 0.69 12.00
CA GLY A 23 0.74 0.62 12.86
C GLY A 23 0.84 -0.53 13.88
N ARG A 24 1.32 -1.71 13.46
CA ARG A 24 1.60 -2.83 14.36
C ARG A 24 2.72 -2.55 15.36
N ALA A 25 3.69 -1.72 15.00
CA ALA A 25 4.79 -1.30 15.87
C ALA A 25 4.43 -0.12 16.79
N GLY A 26 3.24 0.46 16.67
CA GLY A 26 2.82 1.62 17.48
C GLY A 26 3.49 2.94 17.09
N ILE A 27 4.02 3.05 15.87
CA ILE A 27 4.72 4.27 15.39
C ILE A 27 3.71 5.17 14.67
N ASP A 28 3.56 6.43 15.11
CA ASP A 28 2.68 7.39 14.42
C ASP A 28 3.25 7.76 13.05
N HIS A 29 2.40 7.64 12.05
CA HIS A 29 2.77 7.90 10.68
C HIS A 29 1.58 8.42 9.87
N ALA A 30 1.89 9.14 8.80
CA ALA A 30 0.93 9.60 7.82
C ALA A 30 1.27 9.05 6.44
N VAL A 31 0.25 8.71 5.64
CA VAL A 31 0.42 8.31 4.24
C VAL A 31 -0.16 9.40 3.35
N LEU A 32 0.64 9.88 2.41
CA LEU A 32 0.24 10.89 1.44
C LEU A 32 0.24 10.28 0.04
N GLU A 33 -0.88 10.42 -0.68
CA GLU A 33 -1.02 9.96 -2.06
C GLU A 33 -1.56 11.09 -2.92
N ARG A 34 -1.08 11.18 -4.16
CA ARG A 34 -1.51 12.18 -5.13
C ARG A 34 -2.91 11.87 -5.66
N GLY A 35 -3.23 10.59 -5.85
CA GLY A 35 -4.54 10.12 -6.33
C GLY A 35 -5.37 9.41 -5.25
N ARG A 36 -6.15 8.40 -5.63
CA ARG A 36 -6.80 7.50 -4.67
C ARG A 36 -5.81 6.45 -4.18
N ILE A 37 -6.16 5.79 -3.07
CA ILE A 37 -5.43 4.62 -2.58
C ILE A 37 -5.34 3.57 -3.70
N GLY A 38 -4.11 3.18 -4.03
CA GLY A 38 -3.82 2.24 -5.11
C GLY A 38 -4.12 2.75 -6.52
N GLU A 39 -4.13 4.08 -6.78
CA GLU A 39 -4.52 4.66 -8.08
C GLU A 39 -3.86 3.99 -9.29
N ARG A 40 -2.57 3.63 -9.15
CA ARG A 40 -1.82 2.98 -10.24
C ARG A 40 -2.43 1.66 -10.69
N TRP A 41 -2.96 0.87 -9.77
CA TRP A 41 -3.65 -0.40 -10.06
C TRP A 41 -5.10 -0.20 -10.51
N ARG A 42 -5.72 0.92 -10.13
CA ARG A 42 -7.12 1.20 -10.45
C ARG A 42 -7.32 1.72 -11.87
N SER A 43 -6.46 2.64 -12.32
CA SER A 43 -6.69 3.40 -13.56
C SER A 43 -5.45 3.56 -14.44
N GLN A 44 -4.25 3.35 -13.91
CA GLN A 44 -2.99 3.54 -14.65
C GLN A 44 -2.36 2.21 -15.07
N SER A 45 -3.19 1.15 -15.13
CA SER A 45 -2.82 -0.16 -15.65
C SER A 45 -3.60 -0.48 -16.92
N TRP A 46 -3.10 -1.43 -17.71
CA TRP A 46 -3.78 -1.85 -18.94
C TRP A 46 -4.86 -2.86 -18.59
N ARG A 47 -5.99 -2.83 -19.33
CA ARG A 47 -7.10 -3.77 -19.09
C ARG A 47 -6.68 -5.24 -19.25
N SER A 48 -5.66 -5.50 -20.06
CA SER A 48 -5.06 -6.83 -20.28
C SER A 48 -4.00 -7.21 -19.25
N LEU A 49 -3.62 -6.33 -18.32
CA LEU A 49 -2.59 -6.62 -17.33
C LEU A 49 -2.97 -7.87 -16.51
N ARG A 50 -2.01 -8.78 -16.38
CA ARG A 50 -2.04 -9.94 -15.50
C ARG A 50 -0.74 -9.98 -14.72
N LEU A 51 -0.82 -10.39 -13.45
CA LEU A 51 0.36 -10.67 -12.66
C LEU A 51 0.98 -11.99 -13.13
N LEU A 52 2.30 -12.05 -13.14
CA LEU A 52 3.07 -13.24 -13.54
C LEU A 52 3.27 -14.22 -12.37
N THR A 53 2.83 -13.83 -11.18
CA THR A 53 2.94 -14.56 -9.93
C THR A 53 1.56 -15.04 -9.47
N PRO A 54 1.45 -16.26 -8.89
CA PRO A 54 0.21 -16.70 -8.25
C PRO A 54 -0.27 -15.72 -7.18
N ASN A 55 -1.59 -15.57 -7.02
CA ASN A 55 -2.16 -14.57 -6.10
C ASN A 55 -1.66 -14.71 -4.65
N TRP A 56 -1.41 -15.95 -4.18
CA TRP A 56 -0.89 -16.20 -2.84
C TRP A 56 0.53 -15.66 -2.62
N LEU A 57 1.32 -15.50 -3.68
CA LEU A 57 2.65 -14.89 -3.63
C LEU A 57 2.60 -13.35 -3.61
N ASN A 58 1.44 -12.76 -3.92
CA ASN A 58 1.22 -11.31 -3.94
C ASN A 58 0.52 -10.78 -2.68
N ALA A 59 0.38 -11.60 -1.64
CA ALA A 59 -0.23 -11.19 -0.38
C ALA A 59 0.54 -10.04 0.28
N LEU A 60 -0.20 -9.11 0.90
CA LEU A 60 0.39 -8.03 1.70
C LEU A 60 0.35 -8.40 3.20
N PRO A 61 1.21 -7.78 4.04
CA PRO A 61 1.17 -7.96 5.49
C PRO A 61 -0.25 -7.77 6.05
N GLY A 62 -0.73 -8.76 6.81
CA GLY A 62 -2.09 -8.75 7.37
C GLY A 62 -3.22 -9.04 6.37
N SER A 63 -2.92 -9.36 5.11
CA SER A 63 -3.89 -9.63 4.05
C SER A 63 -3.52 -10.87 3.22
N PRO A 64 -3.57 -12.08 3.80
CA PRO A 64 -3.33 -13.31 3.07
C PRO A 64 -4.39 -13.55 1.99
N TYR A 65 -3.97 -14.19 0.88
CA TYR A 65 -4.89 -14.63 -0.17
C TYR A 65 -5.78 -15.78 0.33
N LYS A 66 -7.08 -15.73 0.04
CA LYS A 66 -8.09 -16.74 0.42
C LYS A 66 -8.64 -17.43 -0.82
#